data_AF-A0A1W9VXC1-F1
#
_entry.id   AF-A0A1W9VXC1-F1
#
_cell.length_a   1.000
_cell.length_b   1.000
_cell.length_c   1.000
_cell.angle_alpha   90.00
_cell.angle_beta   90.00
_cell.angle_gamma   90.00
#
_symmetry.space_group_name_H-M   'P 1'
#
loop_
_entity.id
_entity.type
_entity.pdbx_description
1 polymer ?
#
loop_
_entity_poly.entity_id
_entity_poly.type
_entity_poly.pdbx_seq_one_letter_code
_entity_poly.pdbx_strand_id
1 'polypeptide(L)'
;MKRMTKENNSDTHDWQEYNGDEFHRIKGRDNDYFSNNIENMHTYVWETFMETDIPNGCVIHHVDLDKSNNDISNLVCMTKEEHFRWHTKNRPSNRKGCKHSEESKLKMSKAQKGRIPWNKGKTGVYSPDKIKQWSEAHKNISEETRKKMSESAKKRPPGNKGKKQQVVTCPHCGKIGGIQNMNRYHFNNCKNRRQYGQ
;
A
#
# COMPACT_ATOMS: atom_id res chain seq x y z
N MET A 1 39.31 12.78 -24.21
CA MET A 1 38.46 11.74 -24.84
C MET A 1 38.82 10.40 -24.24
N LYS A 2 37.99 9.86 -23.33
CA LYS A 2 38.10 8.47 -22.86
C LYS A 2 36.91 7.72 -23.46
N ARG A 3 37.14 6.98 -24.54
CA ARG A 3 36.21 5.95 -25.01
C ARG A 3 36.28 4.82 -23.99
N MET A 4 35.30 4.78 -23.09
CA MET A 4 35.06 3.59 -22.29
C MET A 4 34.53 2.52 -23.23
N THR A 5 35.30 1.44 -23.36
CA THR A 5 34.89 0.20 -24.02
C THR A 5 33.66 -0.32 -23.31
N LYS A 6 32.54 -0.44 -24.03
CA LYS A 6 31.37 -1.18 -23.55
C LYS A 6 31.76 -2.65 -23.50
N GLU A 7 32.03 -3.16 -22.31
CA GLU A 7 32.28 -4.56 -22.07
C GLU A 7 30.97 -5.35 -22.19
N ASN A 8 30.96 -6.28 -23.16
CA ASN A 8 30.27 -7.56 -23.20
C ASN A 8 28.88 -7.65 -22.56
N ASN A 9 27.85 -7.36 -23.36
CA ASN A 9 26.48 -7.77 -23.09
C ASN A 9 26.36 -9.27 -23.37
N SER A 10 26.43 -10.11 -22.35
CA SER A 10 26.09 -11.54 -22.46
C SER A 10 24.57 -11.66 -22.60
N ASP A 11 24.06 -11.42 -23.80
CA ASP A 11 22.67 -11.71 -24.15
C ASP A 11 22.43 -13.21 -23.90
N THR A 12 21.76 -13.57 -22.80
CA THR A 12 21.44 -14.97 -22.50
C THR A 12 20.47 -15.46 -23.58
N HIS A 13 20.94 -16.41 -24.38
CA HIS A 13 20.21 -17.00 -25.49
C HIS A 13 19.64 -18.35 -25.04
N ASP A 14 18.32 -18.42 -24.87
CA ASP A 14 17.61 -19.65 -24.56
C ASP A 14 16.95 -20.18 -25.85
N TRP A 15 16.69 -21.49 -25.92
CA TRP A 15 15.95 -22.11 -27.04
C TRP A 15 14.96 -23.17 -26.54
N GLN A 16 13.95 -23.46 -27.36
CA GLN A 16 12.96 -24.53 -27.18
C GLN A 16 12.63 -25.15 -28.54
N GLU A 17 12.21 -26.42 -28.56
CA GLU A 17 11.78 -27.12 -29.77
C GLU A 17 10.31 -27.52 -29.64
N TYR A 18 9.55 -27.42 -30.73
CA TYR A 18 8.20 -27.97 -30.84
C TYR A 18 7.96 -28.47 -32.26
N ASN A 19 7.51 -29.72 -32.40
CA ASN A 19 7.29 -30.39 -33.70
C ASN A 19 8.50 -30.35 -34.66
N GLY A 20 9.72 -30.32 -34.13
CA GLY A 20 10.96 -30.26 -34.90
C GLY A 20 11.38 -28.85 -35.35
N ASP A 21 10.60 -27.83 -35.00
CA ASP A 21 10.97 -26.42 -35.23
C ASP A 21 11.63 -25.84 -33.98
N GLU A 22 12.75 -25.14 -34.19
CA GLU A 22 13.51 -24.46 -33.14
C GLU A 22 13.05 -23.02 -32.93
N PHE A 23 12.85 -22.64 -31.67
CA PHE A 23 12.49 -21.29 -31.26
C PHE A 23 13.51 -20.74 -30.28
N HIS A 24 13.91 -19.49 -30.48
CA HIS A 24 14.95 -18.83 -29.69
C HIS A 24 14.40 -17.64 -28.91
N ARG A 25 14.97 -17.39 -27.74
CA ARG A 25 14.59 -16.27 -26.86
C ARG A 25 15.84 -15.51 -26.41
N ILE A 26 15.77 -14.18 -26.52
CA ILE A 26 16.79 -13.27 -26.00
C ILE A 26 16.17 -12.47 -24.85
N LYS A 27 16.64 -12.72 -23.62
CA LYS A 27 16.13 -12.02 -22.43
C LYS A 27 16.51 -10.54 -22.48
N GLY A 28 15.58 -9.68 -22.04
CA GLY A 28 15.82 -8.23 -21.88
C GLY A 28 15.49 -7.36 -23.09
N ARG A 29 14.90 -7.92 -24.16
CA ARG A 29 14.27 -7.14 -25.24
C ARG A 29 12.79 -6.89 -24.94
N ASP A 30 12.19 -5.88 -25.59
CA ASP A 30 10.78 -5.51 -25.44
C ASP A 30 9.81 -6.66 -25.77
N ASN A 31 10.21 -7.56 -26.67
CA ASN A 31 9.47 -8.75 -27.08
C ASN A 31 10.27 -10.03 -26.74
N ASP A 32 10.25 -10.45 -25.48
CA ASP A 32 11.06 -11.55 -24.95
C ASP A 32 10.42 -12.94 -25.06
N TYR A 33 9.57 -13.18 -26.06
CA TYR A 33 9.03 -14.52 -26.32
C TYR A 33 10.04 -15.39 -27.08
N PHE A 34 9.83 -16.71 -27.04
CA PHE A 34 10.46 -17.64 -27.96
C PHE A 34 9.91 -17.42 -29.37
N SER A 35 10.78 -17.27 -30.38
CA SER A 35 10.40 -17.07 -31.78
C SER A 35 11.39 -17.73 -32.75
N ASN A 36 10.92 -18.07 -33.95
CA ASN A 36 11.72 -18.65 -35.03
C ASN A 36 11.96 -17.64 -36.19
N ASN A 37 11.89 -16.33 -35.90
CA ASN A 37 11.88 -15.21 -36.85
C ASN A 37 10.64 -15.07 -37.75
N ILE A 38 9.76 -16.07 -37.78
CA ILE A 38 8.48 -16.01 -38.52
C ILE A 38 7.36 -15.69 -37.54
N GLU A 39 7.30 -16.43 -36.44
CA GLU A 39 6.23 -16.34 -35.46
C GLU A 39 6.72 -16.58 -34.03
N ASN A 40 5.83 -16.34 -33.07
CA ASN A 40 6.11 -16.65 -31.66
C ASN A 40 5.68 -18.08 -31.35
N MET A 41 6.49 -18.79 -30.56
CA MET A 41 6.27 -20.20 -30.22
C MET A 41 4.90 -20.45 -29.57
N HIS A 42 4.45 -19.59 -28.65
CA HIS A 42 3.16 -19.77 -27.98
C HIS A 42 1.96 -19.67 -28.94
N THR A 43 2.09 -18.87 -30.01
CA THR A 43 1.08 -18.80 -31.08
C THR A 43 1.09 -20.11 -31.86
N TYR A 44 2.28 -20.53 -32.33
CA TYR A 44 2.48 -21.74 -33.11
C TYR A 44 2.00 -23.01 -32.39
N VAL A 45 2.38 -23.17 -31.12
CA VAL A 45 1.96 -24.30 -30.28
C VAL A 45 0.43 -24.36 -30.18
N TRP A 46 -0.22 -23.21 -29.97
CA TRP A 46 -1.66 -23.15 -29.81
C TRP A 46 -2.39 -23.46 -31.13
N GLU A 47 -2.00 -22.81 -32.23
CA GLU A 47 -2.61 -23.03 -33.55
C GLU A 47 -2.43 -24.46 -34.03
N THR A 48 -1.23 -25.03 -33.84
CA THR A 48 -0.94 -26.41 -34.21
C THR A 48 -1.75 -27.41 -33.39
N PHE A 49 -1.90 -27.20 -32.08
CA PHE A 49 -2.67 -28.10 -31.23
C PHE A 49 -4.18 -28.01 -31.49
N MET A 50 -4.69 -26.81 -31.74
CA MET A 50 -6.13 -26.59 -31.99
C MET A 50 -6.53 -26.83 -33.45
N GLU A 51 -5.55 -27.03 -34.33
CA GLU A 51 -5.72 -27.21 -35.78
C GLU A 51 -6.54 -26.08 -36.41
N THR A 52 -6.35 -24.85 -35.93
CA THR A 52 -7.06 -23.65 -36.41
C THR A 52 -6.23 -22.40 -36.20
N ASP A 53 -6.43 -21.41 -37.06
CA ASP A 53 -5.89 -20.06 -36.90
C ASP A 53 -6.55 -19.36 -35.70
N ILE A 54 -5.81 -18.46 -35.06
CA ILE A 54 -6.36 -17.62 -33.98
C ILE A 54 -7.46 -16.70 -34.56
N PRO A 55 -8.68 -16.72 -33.99
CA PRO A 55 -9.76 -15.86 -34.47
C PRO A 55 -9.40 -14.38 -34.40
N ASN A 56 -9.86 -13.60 -35.39
CA ASN A 56 -9.58 -12.16 -35.43
C ASN A 56 -10.03 -11.46 -34.14
N GLY A 57 -9.13 -10.67 -33.55
CA GLY A 57 -9.36 -9.97 -32.29
C GLY A 57 -9.03 -10.80 -31.04
N CYS A 58 -8.58 -12.04 -31.18
CA CYS A 58 -8.08 -12.86 -30.09
C CYS A 58 -6.54 -12.80 -29.99
N VAL A 59 -6.04 -13.16 -28.81
CA VAL A 59 -4.61 -13.30 -28.49
C VAL A 59 -4.44 -14.50 -27.56
N ILE A 60 -3.25 -15.09 -27.58
CA ILE A 60 -2.88 -16.18 -26.67
C ILE A 60 -2.28 -15.59 -25.40
N HIS A 61 -2.75 -16.06 -24.25
CA HIS A 61 -2.34 -15.62 -22.92
C HIS A 61 -1.70 -16.77 -22.13
N HIS A 62 -0.58 -16.48 -21.47
CA HIS A 62 0.06 -17.37 -20.50
C HIS A 62 -0.65 -17.27 -19.14
N VAL A 63 -1.31 -18.33 -18.71
CA VAL A 63 -2.13 -18.36 -17.48
C VAL A 63 -1.29 -18.07 -16.23
N ASP A 64 -0.05 -18.57 -16.19
CA ASP A 64 0.90 -18.37 -15.09
C ASP A 64 1.73 -17.06 -15.17
N LEU A 65 1.57 -16.27 -16.24
CA LEU A 65 2.35 -15.07 -16.57
C LEU A 65 3.83 -15.31 -16.87
N ASP A 66 4.26 -16.56 -16.96
CA ASP A 66 5.59 -16.92 -17.43
C ASP A 66 5.57 -17.17 -18.94
N LYS A 67 6.05 -16.18 -19.68
CA LYS A 67 6.16 -16.23 -21.16
C LYS A 67 7.10 -17.31 -21.68
N SER A 68 7.88 -17.96 -20.80
CA SER A 68 8.75 -19.07 -21.16
C SER A 68 8.09 -20.44 -21.04
N ASN A 69 6.93 -20.52 -20.37
CA ASN A 69 6.15 -21.74 -20.24
C ASN A 69 5.14 -21.87 -21.40
N ASN A 70 5.57 -22.46 -22.51
CA ASN A 70 4.75 -22.63 -23.72
C ASN A 70 3.99 -23.96 -23.76
N ASP A 71 3.80 -24.65 -22.62
CA ASP A 71 2.94 -25.82 -22.55
C ASP A 71 1.50 -25.44 -22.92
N ILE A 72 0.83 -26.24 -23.75
CA ILE A 72 -0.53 -25.94 -24.23
C ILE A 72 -1.52 -25.73 -23.07
N SER A 73 -1.34 -26.41 -21.93
CA SER A 73 -2.19 -26.23 -20.75
C SER A 73 -2.02 -24.85 -20.07
N ASN A 74 -0.90 -24.17 -20.32
CA ASN A 74 -0.62 -22.81 -19.86
C ASN A 74 -1.06 -21.74 -20.87
N LEU A 75 -1.55 -22.13 -22.05
CA LEU A 75 -1.95 -21.22 -23.12
C LEU A 75 -3.47 -21.16 -23.26
N VAL A 76 -4.03 -19.95 -23.20
CA VAL A 76 -5.46 -19.72 -23.41
C VAL A 76 -5.70 -18.67 -24.47
N CYS A 77 -6.55 -18.97 -25.45
CA CYS A 77 -7.03 -17.99 -26.41
C CYS A 77 -8.14 -17.15 -25.78
N MET A 78 -7.96 -15.83 -25.80
CA MET A 78 -8.90 -14.87 -25.24
C MET A 78 -9.06 -13.69 -26.18
N THR A 79 -10.21 -13.04 -26.16
CA THR A 79 -10.35 -11.76 -26.88
C THR A 79 -9.40 -10.72 -26.29
N LYS A 80 -8.96 -9.75 -27.10
CA LYS A 80 -8.13 -8.63 -26.62
C LYS A 80 -8.75 -7.92 -25.42
N GLU A 81 -10.08 -7.81 -25.38
CA GLU A 81 -10.81 -7.21 -24.27
C GLU A 81 -10.70 -8.05 -22.98
N GLU A 82 -10.91 -9.36 -23.06
CA GLU A 82 -10.79 -10.25 -21.91
C GLU A 82 -9.35 -10.31 -21.38
N HIS A 83 -8.37 -10.38 -22.28
CA HIS A 83 -6.95 -10.30 -21.93
C HIS A 83 -6.62 -9.01 -21.16
N PHE A 84 -7.11 -7.86 -21.65
CA PHE A 84 -6.94 -6.57 -20.97
C PHE A 84 -7.63 -6.52 -19.60
N ARG A 85 -8.86 -7.04 -19.50
CA ARG A 85 -9.61 -7.11 -18.23
C ARG A 85 -8.91 -8.00 -17.21
N TRP A 86 -8.36 -9.14 -17.65
CA TRP A 86 -7.62 -10.05 -16.79
C TRP A 86 -6.39 -9.36 -16.20
N HIS A 87 -5.57 -8.71 -17.03
CA HIS A 87 -4.41 -7.97 -16.54
C HIS A 87 -4.82 -6.81 -15.64
N THR A 88 -5.91 -6.10 -15.93
CA THR A 88 -6.39 -5.03 -15.05
C THR A 88 -6.74 -5.55 -13.65
N LYS A 89 -7.40 -6.71 -13.55
CA LYS A 89 -7.82 -7.33 -12.28
C LYS A 89 -6.64 -7.94 -11.51
N ASN A 90 -5.70 -8.57 -12.23
CA ASN A 90 -4.63 -9.37 -11.65
C ASN A 90 -3.25 -8.69 -11.70
N ARG A 91 -3.17 -7.43 -12.13
CA ARG A 91 -1.90 -6.70 -12.18
C ARG A 91 -1.28 -6.69 -10.77
N PRO A 92 -0.06 -7.24 -10.60
CA PRO A 92 0.63 -7.13 -9.34
C PRO A 92 0.83 -5.64 -9.04
N SER A 93 0.27 -5.18 -7.92
CA SER A 93 0.49 -3.82 -7.45
C SER A 93 1.96 -3.72 -7.05
N ASN A 94 2.77 -3.12 -7.92
CA ASN A 94 4.19 -2.85 -7.71
C ASN A 94 4.50 -1.99 -6.46
N ARG A 95 3.48 -1.53 -5.74
CA ARG A 95 3.59 -0.75 -4.49
C ARG A 95 3.02 -1.47 -3.27
N LYS A 96 2.35 -2.61 -3.43
CA LYS A 96 1.74 -3.33 -2.29
C LYS A 96 2.85 -3.98 -1.47
N GLY A 97 3.07 -3.47 -0.25
CA GLY A 97 4.10 -3.96 0.67
C GLY A 97 5.46 -3.27 0.56
N CYS A 98 5.68 -2.41 -0.43
CA CYS A 98 6.90 -1.63 -0.54
C CYS A 98 6.97 -0.60 0.61
N LYS A 99 7.97 -0.74 1.48
CA LYS A 99 8.27 0.26 2.51
C LYS A 99 9.00 1.43 1.87
N HIS A 100 8.61 2.65 2.20
CA HIS A 100 9.40 3.83 1.83
C HIS A 100 10.80 3.74 2.44
N SER A 101 11.81 4.21 1.71
CA SER A 101 13.16 4.40 2.25
C SER A 101 13.13 5.44 3.37
N GLU A 102 14.10 5.38 4.28
CA GLU A 102 14.22 6.38 5.36
C GLU A 102 14.39 7.80 4.80
N GLU A 103 15.11 7.94 3.68
CA GLU A 103 15.25 9.21 2.98
C GLU A 103 13.89 9.74 2.49
N SER A 104 13.08 8.89 1.85
CA SER A 104 11.73 9.28 1.41
C SER A 104 10.82 9.65 2.57
N LYS A 105 10.85 8.88 3.68
CA LYS A 105 10.08 9.20 4.89
C LYS A 105 10.50 10.54 5.47
N LEU A 106 11.80 10.84 5.50
CA LEU A 106 12.32 12.11 5.99
C LEU A 106 11.87 13.28 5.12
N LYS A 107 11.94 13.14 3.79
CA LYS A 107 11.45 14.15 2.84
C LYS A 107 9.96 14.44 3.04
N MET A 108 9.13 13.39 3.17
CA MET A 108 7.69 13.53 3.45
C MET A 108 7.43 14.22 4.79
N SER A 109 8.17 13.82 5.84
CA SER A 109 8.04 14.41 7.18
C SER A 109 8.39 15.91 7.18
N LYS A 110 9.51 16.28 6.56
CA LYS A 110 9.92 17.68 6.40
C LYS A 110 8.89 18.49 5.63
N ALA A 111 8.34 17.96 4.54
CA ALA A 111 7.33 18.65 3.73
C ALA A 111 5.99 18.86 4.47
N GLN A 112 5.61 17.96 5.38
CA GLN A 112 4.37 18.12 6.17
C GLN A 112 4.56 19.02 7.40
N LYS A 113 5.80 19.17 7.90
CA LYS A 113 6.06 19.94 9.12
C LYS A 113 5.66 21.41 8.91
N GLY A 114 4.79 21.91 9.78
CA GLY A 114 4.30 23.30 9.74
C GLY A 114 3.14 23.54 8.78
N ARG A 115 2.66 22.51 8.06
CA ARG A 115 1.49 22.65 7.19
C ARG A 115 0.24 22.93 8.03
N ILE A 116 -0.36 24.10 7.84
CA ILE A 116 -1.60 24.50 8.48
C ILE A 116 -2.78 24.00 7.63
N PRO A 117 -3.71 23.20 8.19
CA PRO A 117 -4.95 22.86 7.51
C PRO A 117 -5.76 24.12 7.17
N TRP A 118 -6.37 24.18 5.99
CA TRP A 118 -7.15 25.33 5.50
C TRP A 118 -8.37 25.67 6.38
N ASN A 119 -8.83 24.70 7.17
CA ASN A 119 -9.95 24.82 8.10
C ASN A 119 -9.52 25.10 9.54
N LYS A 120 -8.23 25.34 9.82
CA LYS A 120 -7.75 25.64 11.18
C LYS A 120 -8.42 26.92 11.69
N GLY A 121 -9.16 26.80 12.81
CA GLY A 121 -9.87 27.91 13.44
C GLY A 121 -11.22 28.26 12.81
N LYS A 122 -11.64 27.59 11.73
CA LYS A 122 -12.96 27.78 11.14
C LYS A 122 -13.97 26.84 11.82
N THR A 123 -15.07 27.39 12.32
CA THR A 123 -16.24 26.64 12.79
C THR A 123 -17.31 26.60 11.69
N GLY A 124 -18.20 25.61 11.72
CA GLY A 124 -19.31 25.53 10.75
C GLY A 124 -18.93 25.18 9.31
N VAL A 125 -17.73 24.65 9.07
CA VAL A 125 -17.24 24.27 7.72
C VAL A 125 -18.12 23.21 7.05
N TYR A 126 -18.79 22.38 7.84
CA TYR A 126 -19.66 21.31 7.37
C TYR A 126 -21.08 21.53 7.87
N SER A 127 -22.06 21.11 7.06
CA SER A 127 -23.46 21.17 7.44
C SER A 127 -23.74 20.25 8.65
N PRO A 128 -24.74 20.59 9.49
CA PRO A 128 -25.16 19.72 10.60
C PRO A 128 -25.44 18.28 10.16
N ASP A 129 -26.06 18.10 8.98
CA ASP A 129 -26.38 16.78 8.45
C ASP A 129 -25.13 15.96 8.12
N LYS A 130 -24.07 16.59 7.60
CA LYS A 130 -22.80 15.91 7.35
C LYS A 130 -22.10 15.53 8.65
N ILE A 131 -22.15 16.39 9.65
CA ILE A 131 -21.63 16.08 10.99
C ILE A 131 -22.38 14.90 11.58
N LYS A 132 -23.71 14.86 11.45
CA LYS A 132 -24.56 13.76 11.90
C LYS A 132 -24.23 12.45 11.18
N GLN A 133 -24.11 12.48 9.84
CA GLN A 133 -23.73 11.33 9.02
C GLN A 133 -22.41 10.70 9.49
N TRP A 134 -21.36 11.51 9.72
CA TRP A 134 -20.09 10.99 10.22
C TRP A 134 -20.19 10.43 11.64
N SER A 135 -20.98 11.08 12.51
CA SER A 135 -21.23 10.59 13.85
C SER A 135 -21.88 9.21 13.82
N GLU A 136 -22.90 9.02 12.98
CA GLU A 136 -23.60 7.74 12.82
C GLU A 136 -22.69 6.65 12.27
N ALA A 137 -21.88 6.95 11.26
CA ALA A 137 -20.91 6.01 10.71
C ALA A 137 -19.88 5.53 11.74
N HIS A 138 -19.51 6.38 12.71
CA HIS A 138 -18.52 6.06 13.74
C HIS A 138 -19.12 5.55 15.06
N LYS A 139 -20.44 5.61 15.26
CA LYS A 139 -21.09 5.14 16.50
C LYS A 139 -21.06 3.62 16.64
N ASN A 140 -21.11 2.88 15.53
CA ASN A 140 -21.29 1.44 15.52
C ASN A 140 -20.03 0.71 15.06
N ILE A 141 -19.00 0.69 15.91
CA ILE A 141 -17.84 -0.19 15.72
C ILE A 141 -18.30 -1.65 15.83
N SER A 142 -17.97 -2.46 14.81
CA SER A 142 -18.28 -3.89 14.80
C SER A 142 -17.64 -4.62 15.98
N GLU A 143 -18.29 -5.69 16.46
CA GLU A 143 -17.74 -6.50 17.55
C GLU A 143 -16.37 -7.07 17.23
N GLU A 144 -16.14 -7.47 15.98
CA GLU A 144 -14.83 -7.93 15.50
C GLU A 144 -13.76 -6.85 15.66
N THR A 145 -14.07 -5.61 15.30
CA THR A 145 -13.14 -4.48 15.44
C THR A 145 -12.89 -4.18 16.92
N ARG A 146 -13.93 -4.24 17.76
CA ARG A 146 -13.81 -4.08 19.21
C ARG A 146 -12.90 -5.15 19.83
N LYS A 147 -13.03 -6.40 19.37
CA LYS A 147 -12.19 -7.53 19.80
C LYS A 147 -10.73 -7.31 19.40
N LYS A 148 -10.45 -6.93 18.14
CA LYS A 148 -9.09 -6.62 17.66
C LYS A 148 -8.43 -5.48 18.44
N MET A 149 -9.18 -4.42 18.75
CA MET A 149 -8.68 -3.31 19.59
C MET A 149 -8.36 -3.79 21.01
N SER A 150 -9.23 -4.60 21.63
CA SER A 150 -9.02 -5.17 22.96
C SER A 150 -7.78 -6.08 23.01
N GLU A 151 -7.64 -6.99 22.04
CA GLU A 151 -6.48 -7.89 21.95
C GLU A 151 -5.17 -7.13 21.76
N SER A 152 -5.17 -6.07 20.95
CA SER A 152 -4.01 -5.20 20.76
C SER A 152 -3.67 -4.41 22.03
N ALA A 153 -4.68 -3.95 22.78
CA ALA A 153 -4.48 -3.25 24.04
C ALA A 153 -3.88 -4.16 25.12
N LYS A 154 -4.28 -5.45 25.17
CA LYS A 154 -3.69 -6.43 26.10
C LYS A 154 -2.18 -6.63 25.90
N LYS A 155 -1.70 -6.49 24.65
CA LYS A 155 -0.27 -6.64 24.30
C LYS A 155 0.59 -5.45 24.71
N ARG A 156 0.00 -4.30 25.06
CA ARG A 156 0.73 -3.10 25.45
C ARG A 156 0.47 -2.81 26.92
N PRO A 157 1.46 -2.92 27.82
CA PRO A 157 1.26 -2.48 29.19
C PRO A 157 0.90 -0.99 29.18
N PRO A 158 -0.10 -0.55 29.97
CA PRO A 158 -0.34 0.87 30.14
C PRO A 158 0.95 1.51 30.66
N GLY A 159 1.48 2.53 29.98
CA GLY A 159 2.76 3.16 30.35
C GLY A 159 2.80 3.71 31.78
N ASN A 160 1.63 3.86 32.40
CA ASN A 160 1.42 4.33 33.77
C ASN A 160 0.85 3.27 34.71
N LYS A 161 0.80 1.98 34.32
CA LYS A 161 0.30 0.90 35.20
C LYS A 161 1.14 0.86 36.47
N GLY A 162 0.51 1.13 37.61
CA GLY A 162 1.17 1.11 38.93
C GLY A 162 1.94 2.38 39.32
N LYS A 163 2.12 3.37 38.42
CA LYS A 163 2.79 4.63 38.76
C LYS A 163 1.79 5.58 39.44
N LYS A 164 1.85 5.69 40.76
CA LYS A 164 1.06 6.68 41.51
C LYS A 164 1.56 8.08 41.16
N GLN A 165 0.64 8.98 40.77
CA GLN A 165 0.99 10.39 40.59
C GLN A 165 1.32 11.01 41.94
N GLN A 166 2.26 11.94 41.97
CA GLN A 166 2.53 12.73 43.18
C GLN A 166 1.26 13.48 43.58
N VAL A 167 0.87 13.38 44.85
CA VAL A 167 -0.29 14.06 45.40
C VAL A 167 0.20 15.37 46.02
N VAL A 168 -0.41 16.48 45.62
CA VAL A 168 -0.02 17.83 46.04
C VAL A 168 -1.24 18.65 46.40
N THR A 169 -1.04 19.66 47.24
CA THR A 169 -2.08 20.55 47.73
C THR A 169 -2.03 21.89 47.00
N CYS A 170 -3.19 22.41 46.58
CA CYS A 170 -3.26 23.75 46.00
C CYS A 170 -3.16 24.83 47.08
N PRO A 171 -2.27 25.83 46.94
CA PRO A 171 -2.11 26.90 47.93
C PRO A 171 -3.30 27.88 47.97
N HIS A 172 -4.12 27.97 46.92
CA HIS A 172 -5.23 28.93 46.85
C HIS A 172 -6.57 28.39 47.36
N CYS A 173 -6.76 27.06 47.36
CA CYS A 173 -8.05 26.45 47.72
C CYS A 173 -7.95 25.22 48.62
N GLY A 174 -6.74 24.82 49.03
CA GLY A 174 -6.51 23.67 49.91
C GLY A 174 -6.83 22.30 49.30
N LYS A 175 -7.29 22.22 48.05
CA LYS A 175 -7.62 20.93 47.40
C LYS A 175 -6.37 20.08 47.20
N ILE A 176 -6.51 18.79 47.49
CA ILE A 176 -5.46 17.77 47.39
C ILE A 176 -5.76 16.88 46.17
N GLY A 177 -4.78 16.64 45.32
CA GLY A 177 -4.96 15.81 44.14
C GLY A 177 -3.67 15.46 43.42
N GLY A 178 -3.77 14.59 42.41
CA GLY A 178 -2.63 14.22 41.57
C GLY A 178 -2.07 15.42 40.79
N ILE A 179 -0.74 15.56 40.77
CA ILE A 179 0.01 16.70 40.23
C ILE A 179 -0.43 17.16 38.83
N GLN A 180 -0.82 16.23 37.95
CA GLN A 180 -1.26 16.56 36.60
C GLN A 180 -2.58 17.35 36.59
N ASN A 181 -3.56 16.91 37.40
CA ASN A 181 -4.84 17.61 37.54
C ASN A 181 -4.66 18.94 38.30
N MET A 182 -3.74 18.97 39.27
CA MET A 182 -3.41 20.18 40.02
C MET A 182 -2.80 21.27 39.11
N ASN A 183 -1.88 20.89 38.21
CA ASN A 183 -1.33 21.80 37.18
C ASN A 183 -2.39 22.33 36.21
N ARG A 184 -3.37 21.50 35.85
CA ARG A 184 -4.38 21.88 34.86
C ARG A 184 -5.42 22.85 35.43
N TYR A 185 -5.89 22.63 36.66
CA TYR A 185 -7.08 23.32 37.19
C TYR A 185 -6.88 24.10 38.49
N HIS A 186 -5.79 23.84 39.20
CA HIS A 186 -5.48 24.49 40.48
C HIS A 186 -4.30 25.45 40.25
N PHE A 187 -3.27 25.50 41.09
CA PHE A 187 -2.14 26.45 40.96
C PHE A 187 -2.50 27.78 40.25
N ASN A 188 -1.93 28.06 39.07
CA ASN A 188 -2.17 29.29 38.31
C ASN A 188 -3.60 29.44 37.76
N ASN A 189 -4.28 28.32 37.53
CA ASN A 189 -5.64 28.26 36.98
C ASN A 189 -6.71 28.12 38.08
N CYS A 190 -6.33 28.20 39.35
CA CYS A 190 -7.24 27.96 40.45
C CYS A 190 -8.32 29.05 40.50
N LYS A 191 -9.59 28.64 40.55
CA LYS A 191 -10.72 29.56 40.67
C LYS A 191 -10.64 30.49 41.90
N ASN A 192 -10.05 30.01 43.01
CA ASN A 192 -9.90 30.78 44.25
C ASN A 192 -8.62 31.64 44.29
N ARG A 193 -7.83 31.66 43.21
CA ARG A 193 -6.56 32.41 43.15
C ARG A 193 -6.76 33.92 43.37
N ARG A 194 -7.93 34.48 43.06
CA ARG A 194 -8.25 35.91 43.23
C ARG A 194 -8.64 36.32 44.65
N GLN A 195 -8.89 35.37 45.56
CA GLN A 195 -9.33 35.69 46.92
C GLN A 195 -8.18 36.01 47.90
N TYR A 196 -6.92 35.83 47.48
CA TYR A 196 -5.73 36.03 48.32
C TYR A 196 -4.67 36.95 47.67
N GLY A 197 -5.08 37.76 46.69
CA GLY A 197 -4.24 38.83 46.15
C GLY A 197 -4.66 40.17 46.75
N GLN A 198 -4.21 40.45 47.98
CA GLN A 198 -3.94 41.81 48.43
C GLN A 198 -2.52 42.16 48.01
#